data_AF-A0A2S6CKE8-F1
#
_entry.id   AF-A0A2S6CKE8-F1
#
_cell.length_a   1.000
_cell.length_b   1.000
_cell.length_c   1.000
_cell.angle_alpha   90.00
_cell.angle_beta   90.00
_cell.angle_gamma   90.00
#
_symmetry.space_group_name_H-M   'P 1'
#
loop_
_entity.id
_entity.type
_entity.pdbx_description
1 polymer ?
#
loop_
_entity_poly.entity_id
_entity_poly.type
_entity_poly.pdbx_seq_one_letter_code
_entity_poly.pdbx_strand_id
1 'polypeptide(L)'
;MTLNKNSNTDSTSCSNGSGTARGKDDSSSSNDDCRTSLQLRELIDRLPQELYDQIYDLTFTAESKIRIYNYGRGYTHTLAPLTVATKHHSQRIVAVNESIPHLLHVDRTSRQKFAESYYGNPNSIFLFSNGLVPVREKPFLRLMKDVRLILWCNSLVLLVYGRKCIAEGAGISAGSIGLISYEDISGLLNKRVGGVEKAVAKPAAVYIDLTI
;
A
#
# COMPACT_ATOMS: atom_id res chain seq x y z
N MET A 1 -27.93 -46.57 18.49
CA MET A 1 -28.21 -45.26 19.10
C MET A 1 -28.33 -44.24 17.99
N THR A 2 -29.24 -43.30 18.19
CA THR A 2 -30.03 -42.56 17.21
C THR A 2 -29.28 -41.49 16.43
N LEU A 3 -29.73 -41.30 15.19
CA LEU A 3 -29.33 -40.28 14.21
C LEU A 3 -29.43 -38.86 14.79
N ASN A 4 -28.46 -38.00 14.45
CA ASN A 4 -28.74 -36.57 14.33
C ASN A 4 -28.05 -36.00 13.08
N LYS A 5 -28.81 -35.96 11.97
CA LYS A 5 -28.49 -35.17 10.78
C LYS A 5 -29.11 -33.79 10.99
N ASN A 6 -28.31 -32.82 11.44
CA ASN A 6 -28.70 -31.41 11.40
C ASN A 6 -28.10 -30.77 10.15
N SER A 7 -28.86 -30.81 9.07
CA SER A 7 -28.68 -29.96 7.90
C SER A 7 -29.28 -28.58 8.20
N ASN A 8 -28.47 -27.65 8.71
CA ASN A 8 -28.81 -26.23 8.69
C ASN A 8 -28.35 -25.64 7.36
N THR A 9 -29.29 -25.59 6.42
CA THR A 9 -29.21 -24.72 5.25
C THR A 9 -29.64 -23.32 5.68
N ASP A 10 -28.69 -22.49 6.08
CA ASP A 10 -28.94 -21.06 6.30
C ASP A 10 -28.86 -20.33 4.95
N SER A 11 -30.01 -20.29 4.26
CA SER A 11 -30.25 -19.39 3.14
C SER A 11 -30.27 -17.94 3.65
N THR A 12 -29.11 -17.30 3.63
CA THR A 12 -28.95 -15.88 3.95
C THR A 12 -29.52 -15.06 2.79
N SER A 13 -30.79 -14.66 2.90
CA SER A 13 -31.40 -13.71 1.97
C SER A 13 -30.84 -12.32 2.21
N CYS A 14 -30.24 -11.71 1.19
CA CYS A 14 -29.85 -10.31 1.21
C CYS A 14 -31.11 -9.42 1.24
N SER A 15 -31.49 -8.94 2.42
CA SER A 15 -32.59 -7.99 2.59
C SER A 15 -32.14 -6.58 2.19
N ASN A 16 -32.78 -6.03 1.17
CA ASN A 16 -32.60 -4.63 0.73
C ASN A 16 -33.38 -3.68 1.64
N GLY A 17 -32.66 -2.85 2.39
CA GLY A 17 -33.20 -1.70 3.12
C GLY A 17 -33.61 -0.58 2.16
N SER A 18 -34.91 -0.35 2.07
CA SER A 18 -35.59 0.72 1.35
C SER A 18 -35.35 2.11 1.99
N GLY A 19 -35.10 3.13 1.17
CA GLY A 19 -34.92 4.52 1.63
C GLY A 19 -34.73 5.59 0.53
N THR A 20 -35.83 5.89 -0.18
CA THR A 20 -36.21 7.17 -0.85
C THR A 20 -35.36 7.80 -1.99
N ALA A 21 -35.88 7.60 -3.22
CA ALA A 21 -36.28 8.60 -4.23
C ALA A 21 -35.26 9.61 -4.85
N ARG A 22 -34.82 9.33 -6.09
CA ARG A 22 -35.19 10.07 -7.33
C ARG A 22 -34.55 9.38 -8.55
N GLY A 23 -35.39 9.03 -9.52
CA GLY A 23 -35.07 8.03 -10.53
C GLY A 23 -34.11 8.41 -11.66
N LYS A 24 -33.65 7.37 -12.36
CA LYS A 24 -33.86 7.15 -13.79
C LYS A 24 -33.49 5.68 -14.08
N ASP A 25 -34.36 4.99 -14.80
CA ASP A 25 -34.25 3.58 -15.13
C ASP A 25 -33.02 3.31 -16.02
N ASP A 26 -32.24 2.29 -15.65
CA ASP A 26 -31.54 1.33 -16.52
C ASP A 26 -30.95 0.23 -15.62
N SER A 27 -31.82 -0.71 -15.26
CA SER A 27 -31.53 -1.84 -14.38
C SER A 27 -31.49 -3.14 -15.17
N SER A 28 -30.29 -3.67 -15.44
CA SER A 28 -30.08 -5.10 -15.75
C SER A 28 -28.63 -5.59 -15.56
N SER A 29 -27.92 -5.16 -14.51
CA SER A 29 -26.56 -5.65 -14.24
C SER A 29 -26.25 -5.74 -12.74
N SER A 30 -27.02 -6.52 -11.98
CA SER A 30 -26.78 -6.71 -10.54
C SER A 30 -26.82 -8.16 -10.05
N ASN A 31 -27.24 -9.12 -10.89
CA ASN A 31 -27.34 -10.54 -10.50
C ASN A 31 -26.08 -11.36 -10.83
N ASP A 32 -25.27 -10.92 -11.81
CA ASP A 32 -24.06 -11.65 -12.21
C ASP A 32 -22.90 -11.47 -11.22
N ASP A 33 -22.77 -10.28 -10.61
CA ASP A 33 -21.71 -9.99 -9.63
C ASP A 33 -21.85 -10.76 -8.30
N CYS A 34 -23.08 -11.09 -7.90
CA CYS A 34 -23.32 -11.87 -6.69
C CYS A 34 -22.87 -13.34 -6.88
N ARG A 35 -23.17 -13.91 -8.06
CA ARG A 35 -22.78 -15.27 -8.41
C ARG A 35 -21.26 -15.43 -8.50
N THR A 36 -20.55 -14.44 -9.02
CA THR A 36 -19.09 -14.48 -9.13
C THR A 36 -18.41 -14.46 -7.75
N SER A 37 -18.93 -13.68 -6.79
CA SER A 37 -18.36 -13.62 -5.43
C SER A 37 -18.51 -14.94 -4.65
N LEU A 38 -19.68 -15.60 -4.74
CA LEU A 38 -19.92 -16.90 -4.10
C LEU A 38 -19.10 -18.00 -4.76
N GLN A 39 -19.01 -18.02 -6.08
CA GLN A 39 -18.15 -18.96 -6.81
C GLN A 39 -16.67 -18.77 -6.45
N LEU A 40 -16.20 -17.53 -6.32
CA LEU A 40 -14.84 -17.25 -5.89
C LEU A 40 -14.58 -17.77 -4.47
N ARG A 41 -15.53 -17.60 -3.55
CA ARG A 41 -15.42 -18.12 -2.18
C ARG A 41 -15.31 -19.64 -2.17
N GLU A 42 -16.18 -20.32 -2.91
CA GLU A 42 -16.13 -21.79 -3.03
C GLU A 42 -14.82 -22.28 -3.64
N LEU A 43 -14.25 -21.55 -4.60
CA LEU A 43 -12.95 -21.87 -5.18
C LEU A 43 -11.82 -21.68 -4.18
N ILE A 44 -11.84 -20.59 -3.40
CA ILE A 44 -10.84 -20.30 -2.37
C ILE A 44 -10.88 -21.36 -1.26
N ASP A 45 -12.08 -21.78 -0.84
CA ASP A 45 -12.27 -22.79 0.21
C ASP A 45 -11.79 -24.19 -0.20
N ARG A 46 -11.63 -24.46 -1.51
CA ARG A 46 -11.14 -25.73 -2.06
C ARG A 46 -9.65 -25.73 -2.39
N LEU A 47 -8.95 -24.61 -2.23
CA LEU A 47 -7.52 -24.54 -2.51
C LEU A 47 -6.74 -25.39 -1.50
N PRO A 48 -5.69 -26.10 -1.94
CA PRO A 48 -4.65 -26.58 -1.05
C PRO A 48 -4.13 -25.43 -0.17
N GLN A 49 -3.91 -25.69 1.13
CA GLN A 49 -3.50 -24.68 2.10
C GLN A 49 -2.28 -23.88 1.64
N GLU A 50 -1.30 -24.54 1.01
CA GLU A 50 -0.09 -23.91 0.49
C GLU A 50 -0.38 -22.80 -0.53
N LEU A 51 -1.35 -23.05 -1.43
CA LEU A 51 -1.75 -22.06 -2.43
C LEU A 51 -2.55 -20.92 -1.79
N TYR A 52 -3.38 -21.23 -0.80
CA TYR A 52 -4.09 -20.21 -0.03
C TYR A 52 -3.09 -19.28 0.67
N ASP A 53 -2.11 -19.83 1.38
CA ASP A 53 -1.08 -19.09 2.09
C ASP A 53 -0.25 -18.22 1.14
N GLN A 54 0.10 -18.75 -0.05
CA GLN A 54 0.82 -17.99 -1.07
C GLN A 54 -0.01 -16.81 -1.61
N ILE A 55 -1.29 -17.02 -1.91
CA ILE A 55 -2.18 -15.94 -2.37
C ILE A 55 -2.35 -14.89 -1.26
N TYR A 56 -2.53 -15.34 -0.02
CA TYR A 56 -2.64 -14.48 1.16
C TYR A 56 -1.39 -13.61 1.32
N ASP A 57 -0.21 -14.22 1.23
CA ASP A 57 1.08 -13.52 1.28
C ASP A 57 1.21 -12.50 0.15
N LEU A 58 0.90 -12.88 -1.08
CA LEU A 58 0.98 -11.99 -2.24
C LEU A 58 0.00 -10.81 -2.15
N THR A 59 -1.16 -11.01 -1.52
CA THR A 59 -2.22 -10.00 -1.42
C THR A 59 -1.94 -9.00 -0.29
N PHE A 60 -1.49 -9.50 0.86
CA PHE A 60 -1.32 -8.69 2.07
C PHE A 60 0.13 -8.33 2.39
N THR A 61 1.07 -8.67 1.52
CA THR A 61 2.45 -8.19 1.59
C THR A 61 2.66 -7.07 0.59
N ALA A 62 2.89 -5.86 1.10
CA ALA A 62 3.21 -4.73 0.25
C ALA A 62 4.61 -4.84 -0.35
N GLU A 63 4.72 -4.51 -1.63
CA GLU A 63 6.02 -4.40 -2.31
C GLU A 63 6.84 -3.25 -1.71
N SER A 64 8.16 -3.45 -1.60
CA SER A 64 9.07 -2.45 -1.05
C SER A 64 9.47 -1.41 -2.09
N LYS A 65 9.05 -0.16 -1.88
CA LYS A 65 9.19 0.94 -2.85
C LYS A 65 9.72 2.22 -2.21
N ILE A 66 10.21 3.12 -3.05
CA ILE A 66 10.40 4.52 -2.69
C ILE A 66 9.07 5.23 -2.91
N ARG A 67 8.46 5.73 -1.84
CA ARG A 67 7.14 6.39 -1.86
C ARG A 67 7.32 7.87 -1.65
N ILE A 68 6.86 8.66 -2.59
CA ILE A 68 7.05 10.10 -2.63
C ILE A 68 5.69 10.75 -2.41
N TYR A 69 5.54 11.48 -1.32
CA TYR A 69 4.32 12.22 -1.01
C TYR A 69 4.57 13.72 -1.10
N ASN A 70 3.77 14.39 -1.93
CA ASN A 70 3.80 15.83 -2.05
C ASN A 70 2.61 16.47 -1.35
N TYR A 71 2.90 17.26 -0.31
CA TYR A 71 1.89 18.06 0.37
C TYR A 71 2.06 19.53 -0.01
N GLY A 72 1.35 19.93 -1.06
CA GLY A 72 1.24 21.32 -1.47
C GLY A 72 -0.07 21.54 -2.22
N ARG A 73 -1.00 22.30 -1.63
CA ARG A 73 -2.13 22.83 -2.40
C ARG A 73 -1.57 23.84 -3.40
N GLY A 74 -1.64 23.53 -4.69
CA GLY A 74 -1.42 24.51 -5.76
C GLY A 74 0.01 24.69 -6.29
N TYR A 75 1.02 23.99 -5.76
CA TYR A 75 2.39 24.07 -6.29
C TYR A 75 2.62 23.05 -7.42
N THR A 76 1.98 23.29 -8.56
CA THR A 76 2.17 22.49 -9.79
C THR A 76 3.60 22.62 -10.35
N HIS A 77 4.26 23.76 -10.16
CA HIS A 77 5.60 24.03 -10.69
C HIS A 77 6.72 23.21 -10.00
N THR A 78 6.52 22.84 -8.75
CA THR A 78 7.51 22.09 -7.94
C THR A 78 7.57 20.60 -8.30
N LEU A 79 6.52 20.10 -8.95
CA LEU A 79 6.37 18.68 -9.29
C LEU A 79 7.04 18.29 -10.60
N ALA A 80 7.16 19.21 -11.56
CA ALA A 80 7.66 18.86 -12.89
C ALA A 80 9.03 18.15 -12.84
N PRO A 81 10.02 18.61 -12.05
CA PRO A 81 11.31 17.91 -11.98
C PRO A 81 11.18 16.50 -11.38
N LEU A 82 10.42 16.33 -10.29
CA LEU A 82 10.29 15.04 -9.61
C LEU A 82 9.48 14.03 -10.43
N THR A 83 8.40 14.49 -11.06
CA THR A 83 7.60 13.70 -12.00
C THR A 83 8.46 13.28 -13.19
N VAL A 84 9.28 14.17 -13.75
CA VAL A 84 10.21 13.83 -14.85
C VAL A 84 11.24 12.79 -14.40
N ALA A 85 11.87 12.99 -13.23
CA ALA A 85 12.85 12.05 -12.70
C ALA A 85 12.25 10.66 -12.46
N THR A 86 11.01 10.59 -11.96
CA THR A 86 10.32 9.32 -11.69
C THR A 86 9.70 8.67 -12.93
N LYS A 87 9.44 9.42 -14.00
CA LYS A 87 8.77 8.94 -15.23
C LYS A 87 9.49 7.77 -15.90
N HIS A 88 10.81 7.71 -15.78
CA HIS A 88 11.63 6.66 -16.40
C HIS A 88 11.78 5.40 -15.53
N HIS A 89 11.23 5.42 -14.30
CA HIS A 89 11.32 4.29 -13.40
C HIS A 89 10.00 3.52 -13.31
N SER A 90 10.09 2.21 -13.09
CA SER A 90 8.93 1.36 -12.90
C SER A 90 8.15 1.75 -11.64
N GLN A 91 6.82 1.66 -11.70
CA GLN A 91 5.92 1.83 -10.55
C GLN A 91 6.16 0.79 -9.43
N ARG A 92 6.90 -0.28 -9.74
CA ARG A 92 7.39 -1.25 -8.76
C ARG A 92 8.51 -0.70 -7.88
N ILE A 93 9.25 0.30 -8.37
CA ILE A 93 10.41 0.88 -7.70
C ILE A 93 10.03 2.18 -6.99
N VAL A 94 9.27 3.03 -7.68
CA VAL A 94 8.86 4.34 -7.16
C VAL A 94 7.37 4.55 -7.32
N ALA A 95 6.74 5.12 -6.29
CA ALA A 95 5.34 5.51 -6.33
C ALA A 95 5.20 6.96 -5.87
N VAL A 96 4.48 7.78 -6.65
CA VAL A 96 4.28 9.21 -6.35
C VAL A 96 2.83 9.43 -5.99
N ASN A 97 2.57 9.97 -4.80
CA ASN A 97 1.25 10.21 -4.24
C ASN A 97 0.33 8.97 -4.31
N GLU A 98 0.91 7.78 -4.09
CA GLU A 98 0.17 6.53 -4.05
C GLU A 98 -0.92 6.61 -2.99
N SER A 99 -2.16 6.34 -3.40
CA SER A 99 -3.27 6.18 -2.46
C SER A 99 -3.06 4.89 -1.67
N ILE A 100 -3.24 4.95 -0.36
CA ILE A 100 -3.19 3.75 0.48
C ILE A 100 -4.45 2.94 0.17
N PRO A 101 -4.33 1.64 -0.16
CA PRO A 101 -5.49 0.80 -0.45
C PRO A 101 -6.48 0.79 0.73
N HIS A 102 -7.77 0.80 0.43
CA HIS A 102 -8.83 0.78 1.43
C HIS A 102 -8.95 -0.61 2.05
N LEU A 103 -8.27 -0.83 3.18
CA LEU A 103 -8.26 -2.12 3.89
C LEU A 103 -9.34 -2.25 4.98
N LEU A 104 -10.37 -1.39 4.96
CA LEU A 104 -11.44 -1.44 5.96
C LEU A 104 -12.29 -2.72 5.82
N HIS A 105 -12.31 -3.33 4.63
CA HIS A 105 -13.12 -4.52 4.33
C HIS A 105 -12.44 -5.85 4.66
N VAL A 106 -11.14 -5.85 5.01
CA VAL A 106 -10.41 -7.09 5.34
C VAL A 106 -10.33 -7.26 6.86
N ASP A 107 -9.99 -8.47 7.33
CA ASP A 107 -9.88 -8.74 8.76
C ASP A 107 -8.70 -7.98 9.40
N ARG A 108 -8.69 -7.95 10.73
CA ARG A 108 -7.69 -7.21 11.51
C ARG A 108 -6.27 -7.74 11.30
N THR A 109 -6.10 -9.06 11.16
CA THR A 109 -4.78 -9.70 10.99
C THR A 109 -4.20 -9.35 9.63
N SER A 110 -5.02 -9.42 8.58
CA SER A 110 -4.62 -9.04 7.22
C SER A 110 -4.25 -7.56 7.10
N ARG A 111 -5.01 -6.66 7.76
CA ARG A 111 -4.64 -5.25 7.88
C ARG A 111 -3.28 -5.05 8.55
N GLN A 112 -3.05 -5.78 9.64
CA GLN A 112 -1.80 -5.67 10.39
C GLN A 112 -0.62 -6.15 9.55
N LYS A 113 -0.74 -7.31 8.89
CA LYS A 113 0.29 -7.84 7.97
C LYS A 113 0.62 -6.87 6.84
N PHE A 114 -0.41 -6.27 6.24
CA PHE A 114 -0.19 -5.23 5.22
C PHE A 114 0.50 -4.00 5.81
N ALA A 115 0.04 -3.50 6.97
CA ALA A 115 0.65 -2.31 7.58
C ALA A 115 2.12 -2.55 7.95
N GLU A 116 2.45 -3.72 8.49
CA GLU A 116 3.82 -4.13 8.82
C GLU A 116 4.69 -4.23 7.57
N SER A 117 4.22 -4.85 6.49
CA SER A 117 4.97 -4.95 5.24
C SER A 117 5.06 -3.62 4.47
N TYR A 118 4.05 -2.76 4.54
CA TYR A 118 4.02 -1.48 3.84
C TYR A 118 4.89 -0.44 4.55
N TYR A 119 4.65 -0.21 5.84
CA TYR A 119 5.32 0.84 6.63
C TYR A 119 6.57 0.34 7.37
N GLY A 120 6.54 -0.91 7.84
CA GLY A 120 7.58 -1.52 8.67
C GLY A 120 8.76 -2.09 7.89
N ASN A 121 8.65 -2.21 6.56
CA ASN A 121 9.69 -2.80 5.74
C ASN A 121 10.92 -1.87 5.64
N PRO A 122 12.12 -2.31 6.06
CA PRO A 122 13.33 -1.48 6.05
C PRO A 122 13.78 -1.10 4.63
N ASN A 123 13.29 -1.81 3.61
CA ASN A 123 13.57 -1.53 2.21
C ASN A 123 12.59 -0.50 1.62
N SER A 124 11.52 -0.13 2.32
CA SER A 124 10.61 0.94 1.91
C SER A 124 11.11 2.29 2.41
N ILE A 125 11.18 3.29 1.53
CA ILE A 125 11.62 4.65 1.88
C ILE A 125 10.48 5.61 1.63
N PHE A 126 10.17 6.45 2.61
CA PHE A 126 9.11 7.44 2.56
C PHE A 126 9.70 8.83 2.43
N LEU A 127 9.53 9.45 1.26
CA LEU A 127 9.99 10.79 0.95
C LEU A 127 8.82 11.77 1.02
N PHE A 128 8.97 12.82 1.81
CA PHE A 128 8.00 13.90 1.90
C PHE A 128 8.55 15.16 1.24
N SER A 129 7.88 15.65 0.20
CA SER A 129 8.16 16.98 -0.37
C SER A 129 7.28 18.02 0.32
N ASN A 130 7.92 19.12 0.72
CA ASN A 130 7.40 20.16 1.59
C ASN A 130 7.12 19.71 3.03
N GLY A 131 7.62 20.50 3.98
CA GLY A 131 7.47 20.28 5.43
C GLY A 131 6.05 20.43 5.98
N LEU A 132 5.04 20.60 5.12
CA LEU A 132 3.64 20.76 5.51
C LEU A 132 2.92 19.41 5.44
N VAL A 133 3.44 18.40 6.15
CA VAL A 133 2.72 17.14 6.30
C VAL A 133 1.54 17.39 7.26
N PRO A 134 0.28 17.10 6.88
CA PRO A 134 -0.86 17.14 7.79
C PRO A 134 -0.73 15.97 8.76
N VAL A 135 0.10 16.16 9.78
CA VAL A 135 0.47 15.18 10.80
C VAL A 135 -0.75 14.69 11.58
N ARG A 136 -1.72 15.58 11.82
CA ARG A 136 -2.92 15.27 12.61
C ARG A 136 -3.83 14.22 11.95
N GLU A 137 -3.67 13.95 10.67
CA GLU A 137 -4.58 13.07 9.92
C GLU A 137 -3.98 11.70 9.62
N LYS A 138 -2.73 11.43 10.05
CA LYS A 138 -1.95 10.27 9.56
C LYS A 138 -1.35 9.43 10.70
N PRO A 139 -2.17 8.61 11.40
CA PRO A 139 -1.70 7.76 12.50
C PRO A 139 -0.63 6.75 12.08
N PHE A 140 -0.53 6.45 10.78
CA PHE A 140 0.42 5.50 10.21
C PHE A 140 1.86 6.03 10.12
N LEU A 141 2.12 7.32 10.34
CA LEU A 141 3.48 7.86 10.35
C LEU A 141 4.38 7.13 11.36
N ARG A 142 3.82 6.70 12.49
CA ARG A 142 4.54 5.95 13.55
C ARG A 142 5.05 4.58 13.10
N LEU A 143 4.45 4.03 12.05
CA LEU A 143 4.79 2.72 11.52
C LEU A 143 5.94 2.79 10.51
N MET A 144 6.21 3.97 9.94
CA MET A 144 7.25 4.17 8.94
C MET A 144 8.65 4.06 9.56
N LYS A 145 9.50 3.19 9.00
CA LYS A 145 10.86 2.98 9.50
C LYS A 145 11.92 3.90 8.89
N ASP A 146 11.84 4.19 7.59
CA ASP A 146 12.75 5.10 6.88
C ASP A 146 11.96 6.28 6.30
N VAL A 147 11.98 7.40 7.03
CA VAL A 147 11.32 8.65 6.63
C VAL A 147 12.38 9.70 6.32
N ARG A 148 12.25 10.33 5.15
CA ARG A 148 13.14 11.41 4.71
C ARG A 148 12.36 12.60 4.20
N LEU A 149 12.93 13.78 4.43
CA LEU A 149 12.40 15.05 3.94
C LEU A 149 13.21 15.50 2.73
N ILE A 150 12.52 15.83 1.63
CA ILE A 150 13.14 16.36 0.42
C ILE A 150 13.46 17.85 0.63
N LEU A 151 14.71 18.22 0.41
CA LEU A 151 15.19 19.58 0.45
C LEU A 151 15.03 20.21 -0.94
N TRP A 152 14.13 21.19 -1.04
CA TRP A 152 13.86 21.91 -2.29
C TRP A 152 14.43 23.34 -2.31
N CYS A 153 14.68 23.92 -1.15
CA CYS A 153 15.33 25.21 -1.02
C CYS A 153 16.19 25.25 0.25
N ASN A 154 17.15 26.17 0.29
CA ASN A 154 18.02 26.41 1.45
C ASN A 154 17.29 27.07 2.65
N SER A 155 15.95 27.06 2.67
CA SER A 155 15.17 27.60 3.79
C SER A 155 15.25 26.65 4.98
N LEU A 156 16.18 26.94 5.88
CA LEU A 156 16.34 26.23 7.17
C LEU A 156 15.05 26.24 7.99
N VAL A 157 14.24 27.30 7.90
CA VAL A 157 12.99 27.43 8.68
C VAL A 157 11.98 26.35 8.29
N LEU A 158 11.73 26.17 6.99
CA LEU A 158 10.78 25.15 6.51
C LEU A 158 11.28 23.73 6.80
N LEU A 159 12.59 23.53 6.74
CA LEU A 159 13.24 22.27 7.06
C LEU A 159 13.06 21.92 8.54
N VAL A 160 13.41 22.83 9.45
CA VAL A 160 13.28 22.64 10.90
C VAL A 160 11.81 22.41 11.28
N TYR A 161 10.90 23.22 10.74
CA TYR A 161 9.47 23.10 10.99
C TYR A 161 8.93 21.75 10.49
N GLY A 162 9.20 21.39 9.23
CA GLY A 162 8.70 20.15 8.65
C GLY A 162 9.23 18.90 9.34
N ARG A 163 10.52 18.92 9.70
CA ARG A 163 11.15 17.85 10.47
C ARG A 163 10.50 17.70 11.85
N LYS A 164 10.24 18.80 12.54
CA LYS A 164 9.54 18.80 13.84
C LYS A 164 8.11 18.26 13.70
N CYS A 165 7.36 18.71 12.71
CA CYS A 165 6.00 18.22 12.48
C CYS A 165 5.97 16.70 12.22
N ILE A 166 6.78 16.20 11.30
CA ILE A 166 6.85 14.75 11.01
C ILE A 166 7.28 13.97 12.26
N ALA A 167 8.27 14.48 13.01
CA ALA A 167 8.75 13.85 14.22
C ALA A 167 7.65 13.71 15.28
N GLU A 168 6.89 14.78 15.53
CA GLU A 168 5.74 14.78 16.44
C GLU A 168 4.65 13.80 15.98
N GLY A 169 4.38 13.74 14.67
CA GLY A 169 3.39 12.83 14.10
C GLY A 169 3.76 11.36 14.18
N ALA A 170 5.01 11.06 13.84
CA ALA A 170 5.57 9.72 13.90
C ALA A 170 5.94 9.31 15.33
N GLY A 171 5.94 10.22 16.30
CA GLY A 171 6.39 9.94 17.66
C GLY A 171 7.86 9.51 17.71
N ILE A 172 8.69 10.06 16.81
CA ILE A 172 10.13 9.78 16.71
C ILE A 172 10.93 11.05 16.97
N SER A 173 12.23 10.90 17.18
CA SER A 173 13.13 12.06 17.28
C SER A 173 13.21 12.77 15.93
N ALA A 174 13.16 14.10 15.92
CA ALA A 174 13.49 14.86 14.71
C ALA A 174 14.84 14.42 14.13
N GLY A 175 15.81 14.12 14.99
CA GLY A 175 17.14 13.58 14.65
C GLY A 175 17.11 12.37 13.71
N SER A 176 16.13 11.48 13.83
CA SER A 176 16.07 10.24 13.04
C SER A 176 15.47 10.42 11.64
N ILE A 177 14.90 11.58 11.33
CA ILE A 177 14.38 11.88 9.99
C ILE A 177 15.56 12.27 9.10
N GLY A 178 15.75 11.50 8.03
CA GLY A 178 16.77 11.76 7.02
C GLY A 178 16.46 13.02 6.21
N LEU A 179 17.49 13.70 5.74
CA LEU A 179 17.36 14.78 4.77
C LEU A 179 17.95 14.31 3.46
N ILE A 180 17.29 14.62 2.35
CA ILE A 180 17.79 14.28 1.01
C ILE A 180 17.68 15.50 0.11
N SER A 181 18.77 15.84 -0.58
CA SER A 181 18.71 16.86 -1.63
C SER A 181 17.84 16.35 -2.77
N TYR A 182 17.13 17.25 -3.45
CA TYR A 182 16.41 16.91 -4.66
C TYR A 182 17.33 16.24 -5.71
N GLU A 183 18.59 16.69 -5.83
CA GLU A 183 19.58 16.16 -6.78
C GLU A 183 19.94 14.69 -6.49
N ASP A 184 19.96 14.30 -5.22
CA ASP A 184 20.32 12.96 -4.75
C ASP A 184 19.21 11.91 -4.99
N ILE A 185 17.98 12.35 -5.28
CA ILE A 185 16.85 11.44 -5.51
C ILE A 185 17.14 10.53 -6.70
N SER A 186 17.76 11.05 -7.76
CA SER A 186 18.14 10.28 -8.94
C SER A 186 19.13 9.15 -8.58
N GLY A 187 20.16 9.46 -7.78
CA GLY A 187 21.12 8.49 -7.28
C GLY A 187 20.47 7.43 -6.39
N LEU A 188 19.51 7.83 -5.54
CA LEU A 188 18.73 6.91 -4.72
C LEU A 188 17.90 5.94 -5.57
N LEU A 189 17.22 6.44 -6.60
CA LEU A 189 16.42 5.63 -7.53
C LEU A 189 17.30 4.66 -8.32
N ASN A 190 18.42 5.13 -8.87
CA ASN A 190 19.37 4.28 -9.60
C ASN A 190 19.98 3.19 -8.71
N LYS A 191 20.34 3.53 -7.47
CA LYS A 191 20.81 2.55 -6.48
C LYS A 191 19.75 1.49 -6.20
N ARG A 192 18.47 1.88 -6.17
CA ARG A 192 17.35 0.95 -5.98
C ARG A 192 17.16 0.04 -7.18
N VAL A 193 17.19 0.58 -8.40
CA VAL A 193 17.12 -0.21 -9.64
C VAL A 193 18.23 -1.26 -9.66
N GLY A 194 19.49 -0.87 -9.46
CA GLY A 194 20.62 -1.80 -9.46
C GLY A 194 20.58 -2.83 -8.32
N GLY A 195 19.91 -2.53 -7.20
CA GLY A 195 19.66 -3.50 -6.14
C GLY A 195 18.55 -4.49 -6.50
N VAL A 196 17.47 -4.02 -7.12
CA VAL A 196 16.34 -4.85 -7.57
C VAL A 196 16.77 -5.81 -8.67
N GLU A 197 17.51 -5.34 -9.68
CA GLU A 197 18.02 -6.19 -10.76
C GLU A 197 18.93 -7.30 -10.22
N LYS A 198 19.77 -7.01 -9.23
CA LYS A 198 20.59 -8.02 -8.54
C LYS A 198 19.77 -9.02 -7.72
N ALA A 199 18.66 -8.58 -7.12
CA ALA A 199 17.75 -9.46 -6.38
C ALA A 199 16.94 -10.37 -7.32
N VAL A 200 16.50 -9.85 -8.48
CA VAL A 200 15.78 -10.61 -9.51
C VAL A 200 16.72 -11.57 -10.27
N ALA A 201 17.98 -11.19 -10.43
CA ALA A 201 19.03 -12.05 -11.01
C ALA A 201 19.51 -13.17 -10.08
N LYS A 202 19.01 -13.25 -8.83
CA LYS A 202 18.98 -14.51 -8.09
C LYS A 202 17.71 -15.25 -8.54
N PRO A 203 17.78 -16.13 -9.55
CA PRO A 203 16.61 -16.92 -9.88
C PRO A 203 16.23 -17.75 -8.66
N ALA A 204 14.94 -17.80 -8.38
CA ALA A 204 14.33 -18.92 -7.69
C ALA A 204 14.61 -20.18 -8.53
N ALA A 205 15.83 -20.71 -8.43
CA ALA A 205 16.14 -22.08 -8.78
C ALA A 205 15.55 -22.96 -7.67
N VAL A 206 14.23 -22.91 -7.50
CA VAL A 206 13.48 -23.97 -6.86
C VAL A 206 12.96 -24.80 -8.02
N TYR A 207 13.78 -25.79 -8.37
CA TYR A 207 13.38 -26.89 -9.23
C TYR A 207 12.22 -27.60 -8.52
N ILE A 208 10.99 -27.41 -8.98
CA ILE A 208 9.90 -28.29 -8.58
C ILE A 208 10.05 -29.52 -9.47
N ASP A 209 10.70 -30.56 -8.94
CA ASP A 209 10.75 -31.88 -9.56
C ASP A 209 9.35 -32.50 -9.42
N LEU A 210 8.56 -32.43 -10.49
CA LEU A 210 7.26 -33.10 -10.62
C LEU A 210 7.44 -34.40 -11.38
N THR A 211 8.25 -35.31 -10.85
CA THR A 211 8.18 -36.73 -11.24
C THR A 211 7.11 -37.41 -10.39
N ILE A 212 5.93 -37.60 -10.98
CA ILE A 212 4.91 -38.58 -10.57
C ILE A 212 5.14 -39.85 -11.38
#